data_AF-A0A218QV06-F1
#
_entry.id   AF-A0A218QV06-F1
#
_cell.length_a   1.000
_cell.length_b   1.000
_cell.length_c   1.000
_cell.angle_alpha   90.00
_cell.angle_beta   90.00
_cell.angle_gamma   90.00
#
_symmetry.space_group_name_H-M   'P 1'
#
loop_
_entity.id
_entity.type
_entity.pdbx_description
1 polymer ?
#
loop_
_entity_poly.entity_id
_entity_poly.type
_entity_poly.pdbx_seq_one_letter_code
_entity_poly.pdbx_strand_id
1 'polypeptide(L)'
;MRVSSELQSQSFNLNQIHAILIRLGRMKWEYQYNKFDLEFEPWAIGVWVKQAGTIISYKDLAEYLREESELKAYQLPVTKAFDGWLVKSSQGGDRYYVRFNKESGWCCNCMLFRCRYNRTSKELPQLWEAMNKKAFCHHIVAVYSEIK
;
A
#
# COMPACT_ATOMS: atom_id res chain seq x y z
N MET A 1 -11.77 -9.09 -13.95
CA MET A 1 -10.34 -9.36 -13.67
C MET A 1 -10.26 -9.95 -12.28
N ARG A 2 -9.62 -11.12 -12.08
CA ARG A 2 -9.57 -11.76 -10.76
C ARG A 2 -8.31 -11.30 -10.03
N VAL A 3 -8.48 -10.46 -9.01
CA VAL A 3 -7.40 -10.11 -8.09
C VAL A 3 -7.13 -11.30 -7.18
N SER A 4 -5.88 -11.63 -6.98
CA SER A 4 -5.48 -12.69 -6.06
C SER A 4 -5.73 -12.37 -4.60
N SER A 5 -5.85 -13.43 -3.79
CA SER A 5 -5.99 -13.30 -2.33
C SER A 5 -4.79 -12.61 -1.69
N GLU A 6 -3.57 -12.83 -2.19
CA GLU A 6 -2.38 -12.17 -1.63
C GLU A 6 -2.38 -10.68 -1.95
N LEU A 7 -2.69 -10.26 -3.19
CA LEU A 7 -2.76 -8.83 -3.51
C LEU A 7 -3.93 -8.16 -2.76
N GLN A 8 -5.05 -8.87 -2.60
CA GLN A 8 -6.17 -8.44 -1.76
C GLN A 8 -5.75 -8.22 -0.31
N SER A 9 -5.05 -9.16 0.31
CA SER A 9 -4.60 -8.99 1.71
C SER A 9 -3.72 -7.75 1.94
N GLN A 10 -2.97 -7.33 0.91
CA GLN A 10 -2.00 -6.23 1.00
C GLN A 10 -2.54 -4.86 0.57
N SER A 11 -3.56 -4.85 -0.30
CA SER A 11 -4.07 -3.62 -0.95
C SER A 11 -5.55 -3.35 -0.65
N PHE A 12 -6.26 -4.36 -0.13
CA PHE A 12 -7.70 -4.36 0.07
C PHE A 12 -8.05 -5.13 1.35
N ASN A 13 -7.54 -4.72 2.51
CA ASN A 13 -8.01 -5.30 3.78
C ASN A 13 -9.08 -4.40 4.43
N LEU A 14 -9.93 -5.01 5.27
CA LEU A 14 -11.08 -4.34 5.91
C LEU A 14 -10.66 -3.08 6.69
N ASN A 15 -9.52 -3.11 7.38
CA ASN A 15 -9.03 -1.95 8.12
C ASN A 15 -8.63 -0.80 7.18
N GLN A 16 -8.00 -1.10 6.03
CA GLN A 16 -7.67 -0.10 5.02
C GLN A 16 -8.94 0.49 4.40
N ILE A 17 -9.90 -0.35 4.00
CA ILE A 17 -11.18 0.11 3.43
C ILE A 17 -11.92 1.01 4.43
N HIS A 18 -12.01 0.58 5.69
CA HIS A 18 -12.61 1.38 6.76
C HIS A 18 -11.93 2.74 6.93
N ALA A 19 -10.60 2.75 7.06
CA ALA A 19 -9.83 3.97 7.24
C ALA A 19 -9.99 4.95 6.06
N ILE A 20 -10.05 4.44 4.83
CA ILE A 20 -10.29 5.26 3.64
C ILE A 20 -11.71 5.85 3.66
N LEU A 21 -12.73 5.07 4.04
CA LEU A 21 -14.10 5.57 4.15
C LEU A 21 -14.22 6.70 5.18
N ILE A 22 -13.55 6.56 6.34
CA ILE A 22 -13.47 7.61 7.36
C ILE A 22 -12.80 8.86 6.76
N ARG A 23 -11.63 8.71 6.14
CA ARG A 23 -10.87 9.82 5.53
C ARG A 23 -11.69 10.58 4.48
N LEU A 24 -12.52 9.86 3.71
CA LEU A 24 -13.39 10.44 2.69
C LEU A 24 -14.71 11.01 3.25
N GLY A 25 -14.94 10.95 4.56
CA GLY A 25 -16.19 11.39 5.20
C GLY A 25 -17.41 10.53 4.88
N ARG A 26 -17.20 9.27 4.43
CA ARG A 26 -18.25 8.36 3.97
C ARG A 26 -18.66 7.38 5.07
N MET A 27 -19.21 7.92 6.16
CA MET A 27 -19.43 7.18 7.42
C MET A 27 -20.89 6.75 7.66
N LYS A 28 -21.83 7.09 6.75
CA LYS A 28 -23.27 6.82 6.96
C LYS A 28 -23.62 5.35 7.18
N TRP A 29 -22.78 4.42 6.71
CA TRP A 29 -23.00 2.99 6.90
C TRP A 29 -22.74 2.54 8.35
N GLU A 30 -21.98 3.30 9.15
CA GLU A 30 -21.67 2.96 10.55
C GLU A 30 -22.91 3.00 11.46
N TYR A 31 -24.01 3.59 11.01
CA TYR A 31 -25.29 3.55 11.73
C TYR A 31 -25.94 2.15 11.74
N GLN A 32 -25.59 1.27 10.80
CA GLN A 32 -26.24 -0.03 10.60
C GLN A 32 -25.26 -1.20 10.56
N TYR A 33 -23.99 -0.93 10.25
CA TYR A 33 -22.97 -1.95 10.02
C TYR A 33 -21.71 -1.64 10.81
N ASN A 34 -20.98 -2.68 11.21
CA ASN A 34 -19.63 -2.56 11.73
C ASN A 34 -18.59 -2.80 10.62
N LYS A 35 -17.33 -2.45 10.87
CA LYS A 35 -16.26 -2.57 9.85
C LYS A 35 -16.02 -4.00 9.33
N PHE A 36 -16.36 -5.02 10.13
CA PHE A 36 -16.22 -6.43 9.76
C PHE A 36 -17.36 -6.92 8.87
N ASP A 37 -18.44 -6.14 8.75
CA ASP A 37 -19.56 -6.42 7.84
C ASP A 37 -19.32 -5.87 6.42
N LEU A 38 -18.21 -5.13 6.21
CA LEU A 38 -17.92 -4.50 4.92
C LEU A 38 -17.57 -5.56 3.86
N GLU A 39 -18.38 -5.62 2.81
CA GLU A 39 -18.11 -6.35 1.59
C GLU A 39 -17.63 -5.39 0.51
N PHE A 40 -16.58 -5.77 -0.22
CA PHE A 40 -16.03 -4.94 -1.28
C PHE A 40 -15.54 -5.72 -2.49
N GLU A 41 -15.61 -5.09 -3.65
CA GLU A 41 -15.27 -5.69 -4.94
C GLU A 41 -14.44 -4.71 -5.80
N PRO A 42 -13.33 -5.16 -6.40
CA PRO A 42 -12.57 -4.36 -7.36
C PRO A 42 -13.35 -4.16 -8.67
N TRP A 43 -13.54 -2.91 -9.07
CA TRP A 43 -14.21 -2.45 -10.29
C TRP A 43 -13.23 -1.65 -11.16
N ALA A 44 -13.60 -1.36 -12.41
CA ALA A 44 -12.71 -0.64 -13.34
C ALA A 44 -12.24 0.74 -12.83
N ILE A 45 -13.07 1.41 -12.03
CA ILE A 45 -12.81 2.79 -11.54
C ILE A 45 -12.36 2.85 -10.07
N GLY A 46 -12.34 1.72 -9.36
CA GLY A 46 -12.03 1.70 -7.94
C GLY A 46 -12.54 0.45 -7.24
N VAL A 47 -12.75 0.54 -5.94
CA VAL A 47 -13.29 -0.54 -5.10
C VAL A 47 -14.71 -0.16 -4.70
N TRP A 48 -15.70 -0.93 -5.16
CA TRP A 48 -17.07 -0.80 -4.68
C TRP A 48 -17.16 -1.35 -3.26
N VAL A 49 -17.70 -0.57 -2.33
CA VAL A 49 -18.00 -0.99 -0.97
C VAL A 49 -19.51 -1.02 -0.81
N LYS A 50 -20.06 -2.22 -0.63
CA LYS A 50 -21.49 -2.48 -0.75
C LYS A 50 -22.32 -1.80 0.35
N GLN A 51 -21.93 -1.97 1.61
CA GLN A 51 -22.63 -1.38 2.77
C GLN A 51 -22.52 0.15 2.78
N ALA A 52 -21.41 0.69 2.28
CA ALA A 52 -21.21 2.14 2.15
C ALA A 52 -21.88 2.73 0.89
N GLY A 53 -22.39 1.89 -0.02
CA GLY A 53 -23.02 2.32 -1.27
C GLY A 53 -22.11 3.24 -2.10
N THR A 54 -20.79 3.02 -2.09
CA THR A 54 -19.83 3.96 -2.67
C THR A 54 -18.60 3.29 -3.28
N ILE A 55 -17.93 4.00 -4.19
CA ILE A 55 -16.66 3.56 -4.81
C ILE A 55 -15.50 4.34 -4.22
N ILE A 56 -14.53 3.64 -3.62
CA ILE A 56 -13.20 4.20 -3.31
C ILE A 56 -12.40 4.22 -4.61
N SER A 57 -12.00 5.39 -5.11
CA SER A 57 -11.25 5.44 -6.37
C SER A 57 -9.84 4.84 -6.19
N TYR A 58 -9.24 4.36 -7.28
CA TYR A 58 -7.85 3.89 -7.22
C TYR A 58 -6.86 5.01 -6.87
N LYS A 59 -7.22 6.27 -7.12
CA LYS A 59 -6.44 7.44 -6.69
C LYS A 59 -6.48 7.58 -5.17
N ASP A 60 -7.66 7.56 -4.56
CA ASP A 60 -7.82 7.63 -3.09
C ASP A 60 -7.08 6.46 -2.42
N LEU A 61 -7.17 5.26 -2.99
CA LEU A 61 -6.45 4.10 -2.51
C LEU A 61 -4.93 4.29 -2.62
N ALA A 62 -4.41 4.73 -3.76
CA ALA A 62 -2.98 4.96 -3.95
C ALA A 62 -2.43 6.02 -2.98
N GLU A 63 -3.17 7.09 -2.74
CA GLU A 63 -2.83 8.13 -1.77
C GLU A 63 -2.80 7.56 -0.34
N TYR A 64 -3.81 6.79 0.05
CA TYR A 64 -3.84 6.16 1.36
C TYR A 64 -2.66 5.20 1.56
N LEU A 65 -2.36 4.34 0.57
CA LEU A 65 -1.22 3.41 0.67
C LEU A 65 0.12 4.16 0.83
N ARG A 66 0.24 5.35 0.22
CA ARG A 66 1.40 6.24 0.35
C ARG A 66 1.51 6.80 1.76
N GLU A 67 0.45 7.42 2.26
CA GLU A 67 0.40 7.95 3.63
C GLU A 67 0.66 6.86 4.67
N GLU A 68 0.06 5.67 4.52
CA GLU A 68 0.31 4.53 5.40
C GLU A 68 1.80 4.12 5.38
N SER A 69 2.44 4.17 4.21
CA SER A 69 3.86 3.85 4.07
C SER A 69 4.75 4.92 4.70
N GLU A 70 4.37 6.20 4.60
CA GLU A 70 5.06 7.34 5.22
C GLU A 70 4.96 7.29 6.75
N LEU A 71 3.76 7.06 7.28
CA LEU A 71 3.53 6.91 8.73
C LEU A 71 4.34 5.75 9.32
N LYS A 72 4.36 4.61 8.62
CA LYS A 72 5.14 3.44 9.04
C LYS A 72 6.66 3.62 8.89
N ALA A 73 7.10 4.53 8.01
CA ALA A 73 8.51 4.80 7.78
C ALA A 73 9.14 5.69 8.86
N TYR A 74 8.35 6.54 9.52
CA TYR A 74 8.82 7.66 10.35
C TYR A 74 9.83 7.30 11.45
N GLN A 75 9.83 6.05 11.94
CA GLN A 75 10.72 5.61 13.03
C GLN A 75 11.64 4.46 12.63
N LEU A 76 11.80 4.19 11.34
CA LEU A 76 12.62 3.06 10.89
C LEU A 76 14.09 3.44 10.80
N PRO A 77 14.99 2.78 11.56
CA PRO A 77 16.41 3.05 11.47
C PRO A 77 16.96 2.64 10.11
N VAL A 78 17.66 3.56 9.44
CA VAL A 78 18.33 3.32 8.17
C VAL A 78 19.84 3.33 8.36
N THR A 79 20.54 2.38 7.75
CA THR A 79 22.00 2.32 7.74
C THR A 79 22.48 2.17 6.30
N LYS A 80 23.40 3.03 5.88
CA LYS A 80 24.02 2.93 4.55
C LYS A 80 24.82 1.63 4.44
N ALA A 81 24.64 0.92 3.33
CA ALA A 81 25.43 -0.23 2.92
C ALA A 81 26.18 0.09 1.62
N PHE A 82 27.01 -0.84 1.13
CA PHE A 82 27.88 -0.61 -0.03
C PHE A 82 27.11 -0.14 -1.28
N ASP A 83 26.09 -0.90 -1.69
CA ASP A 83 25.28 -0.64 -2.89
C ASP A 83 23.81 -0.33 -2.58
N GLY A 84 23.52 0.10 -1.34
CA GLY A 84 22.15 0.37 -0.91
C GLY A 84 22.02 0.74 0.57
N TRP A 85 20.91 0.33 1.17
CA TRP A 85 20.54 0.68 2.54
C TRP A 85 19.93 -0.52 3.25
N LEU A 86 20.24 -0.65 4.54
CA LEU A 86 19.61 -1.58 5.45
C LEU A 86 18.61 -0.83 6.31
N VAL A 87 17.36 -1.28 6.32
CA VAL A 87 16.29 -0.71 7.14
C VAL A 87 15.89 -1.73 8.19
N LYS A 88 15.98 -1.39 9.47
CA LYS A 88 15.58 -2.30 10.56
C LYS A 88 14.06 -2.31 10.73
N SER A 89 13.50 -3.49 10.94
CA SER A 89 12.12 -3.62 11.42
C SER A 89 11.97 -2.96 12.79
N SER A 90 10.81 -2.32 13.03
CA SER A 90 10.45 -1.80 14.36
C SER A 90 10.32 -2.92 15.42
N GLN A 91 10.12 -4.17 14.99
CA GLN A 91 10.00 -5.33 15.87
C GLN A 91 11.35 -6.00 16.21
N GLY A 92 12.47 -5.47 15.71
CA GLY A 92 13.80 -6.06 15.88
C GLY A 92 14.05 -7.30 15.01
N GLY A 93 15.30 -7.77 14.96
CA GLY A 93 15.71 -8.99 14.26
C GLY A 93 15.95 -8.83 12.75
N ASP A 94 14.95 -8.39 12.00
CA ASP A 94 15.01 -8.36 10.53
C ASP A 94 15.59 -7.04 9.99
N ARG A 95 16.47 -7.18 8.98
CA ARG A 95 16.97 -6.06 8.16
C ARG A 95 16.45 -6.21 6.74
N TYR A 96 15.74 -5.19 6.28
CA TYR A 96 15.29 -5.11 4.90
C TYR A 96 16.32 -4.38 4.07
N TYR A 97 16.67 -4.98 2.94
CA TYR A 97 17.60 -4.39 2.01
C TYR A 97 16.85 -3.57 0.97
N VAL A 98 17.24 -2.31 0.82
CA VAL A 98 16.71 -1.37 -0.14
C VAL A 98 17.84 -0.92 -1.06
N ARG A 99 17.57 -0.88 -2.37
CA ARG A 99 18.53 -0.38 -3.37
C ARG A 99 17.82 0.37 -4.49
N PHE A 100 18.54 1.21 -5.19
CA PHE A 100 18.07 1.85 -6.41
C PHE A 100 18.71 1.19 -7.63
N ASN A 101 17.89 0.75 -8.58
CA ASN A 101 18.31 0.26 -9.88
C ASN A 101 17.87 1.26 -10.96
N LYS A 102 18.75 1.61 -11.90
CA LYS A 102 18.43 2.55 -12.98
C LYS A 102 17.28 2.08 -13.89
N GLU A 103 17.12 0.77 -14.07
CA GLU A 103 16.12 0.18 -14.96
C GLU A 103 14.76 -0.02 -14.27
N SER A 104 14.78 -0.42 -12.99
CA SER A 104 13.56 -0.82 -12.24
C SER A 104 13.19 0.13 -11.10
N GLY A 105 13.98 1.17 -10.86
CA GLY A 105 13.78 2.12 -9.77
C GLY A 105 14.12 1.54 -8.40
N TRP A 106 13.38 1.98 -7.38
CA TRP A 106 13.60 1.55 -6.00
C TRP A 106 13.10 0.13 -5.78
N CYS A 107 13.93 -0.67 -5.14
CA CYS A 107 13.68 -2.07 -4.88
C CYS A 107 13.83 -2.36 -3.38
N CYS A 108 12.96 -3.20 -2.84
CA CYS A 108 13.06 -3.71 -1.47
C CYS A 108 12.86 -5.23 -1.43
N ASN A 109 13.54 -5.92 -0.52
CA ASN A 109 13.36 -7.35 -0.34
C ASN A 109 12.11 -7.72 0.50
N CYS A 110 11.35 -6.76 1.05
CA CYS A 110 10.17 -7.06 1.86
C CYS A 110 9.01 -7.63 1.04
N MET A 111 8.17 -8.44 1.69
CA MET A 111 7.04 -9.11 1.04
C MET A 111 6.04 -8.12 0.43
N LEU A 112 5.73 -7.03 1.15
CA LEU A 112 4.82 -5.99 0.67
C LEU A 112 5.27 -5.41 -0.69
N PHE A 113 6.56 -5.09 -0.82
CA PHE A 113 7.10 -4.60 -2.08
C PHE A 113 7.00 -5.65 -3.18
N ARG A 114 7.44 -6.89 -2.89
CA ARG A 114 7.40 -8.00 -3.87
C ARG A 114 5.98 -8.26 -4.37
N CYS A 115 4.99 -8.32 -3.48
CA CYS A 115 3.58 -8.50 -3.85
C CYS A 115 3.07 -7.35 -4.70
N ARG A 116 3.29 -6.09 -4.29
CA ARG A 116 2.84 -4.92 -5.06
C ARG A 116 3.51 -4.85 -6.44
N TYR A 117 4.83 -4.98 -6.50
CA TYR A 117 5.59 -4.90 -7.74
C TYR A 117 5.22 -6.00 -8.74
N ASN A 118 5.14 -7.26 -8.27
CA ASN A 118 4.89 -8.40 -9.14
C ASN A 118 3.43 -8.49 -9.62
N ARG A 119 2.49 -7.96 -8.84
CA ARG A 119 1.05 -8.24 -9.03
C ARG A 119 0.22 -7.03 -9.36
N THR A 120 0.45 -5.86 -8.76
CA THR A 120 -0.39 -4.68 -9.03
C THR A 120 -0.36 -4.28 -10.51
N SER A 121 0.81 -4.37 -11.15
CA SER A 121 0.97 -4.08 -12.59
C SER A 121 0.21 -5.04 -13.52
N LYS A 122 -0.06 -6.28 -13.07
CA LYS A 122 -0.71 -7.33 -13.87
C LYS A 122 -2.18 -7.53 -13.53
N GLU A 123 -2.51 -7.50 -12.25
CA GLU A 123 -3.83 -7.84 -11.69
C GLU A 123 -4.69 -6.62 -11.39
N LEU A 124 -4.07 -5.43 -11.37
CA LEU A 124 -4.76 -4.20 -10.97
C LEU A 124 -4.15 -2.95 -11.64
N PRO A 125 -4.09 -2.92 -12.99
CA PRO A 125 -3.34 -1.92 -13.73
C PRO A 125 -3.81 -0.49 -13.44
N GLN A 126 -5.08 -0.28 -13.12
CA GLN A 126 -5.59 1.06 -12.77
C GLN A 126 -5.01 1.59 -11.45
N LEU A 127 -4.80 0.71 -10.46
CA LEU A 127 -4.06 1.09 -9.25
C LEU A 127 -2.58 1.32 -9.55
N TRP A 128 -1.99 0.51 -10.44
CA TRP A 128 -0.60 0.71 -10.86
C TRP A 128 -0.38 2.09 -11.50
N GLU A 129 -1.30 2.51 -12.37
CA GLU A 129 -1.32 3.85 -12.95
C GLU A 129 -1.50 4.92 -11.86
N ALA A 130 -2.46 4.74 -10.94
CA ALA A 130 -2.68 5.67 -9.82
C ALA A 130 -1.46 5.79 -8.87
N MET A 131 -0.63 4.74 -8.79
CA MET A 131 0.64 4.73 -8.06
C MET A 131 1.81 5.31 -8.88
N ASN A 132 1.54 5.95 -10.02
CA ASN A 132 2.55 6.49 -10.95
C ASN A 132 3.54 5.41 -11.45
N LYS A 133 3.05 4.19 -11.68
CA LYS A 133 3.84 3.05 -12.15
C LYS A 133 5.04 2.74 -11.25
N LYS A 134 4.89 2.93 -9.93
CA LYS A 134 5.95 2.69 -8.95
C LYS A 134 5.39 1.90 -7.76
N ALA A 135 6.04 0.81 -7.43
CA ALA A 135 5.78 0.10 -6.18
C ALA A 135 6.59 0.76 -5.06
N PHE A 136 6.01 0.86 -3.87
CA PHE A 136 6.69 1.36 -2.70
C PHE A 136 6.22 0.62 -1.45
N CYS A 137 7.09 0.62 -0.44
CA CYS A 137 6.84 0.13 0.91
C CYS A 137 7.46 1.13 1.90
N HIS A 138 7.14 0.99 3.18
CA HIS A 138 7.68 1.87 4.23
C HIS A 138 9.22 1.83 4.32
N HIS A 139 9.90 0.75 3.95
CA HIS A 139 11.37 0.72 3.89
C HIS A 139 11.94 1.63 2.80
N ILE A 140 11.34 1.61 1.60
CA ILE A 140 11.75 2.51 0.51
C ILE A 140 11.49 3.96 0.92
N VAL A 141 10.35 4.22 1.56
CA VAL A 141 10.00 5.56 2.06
C VAL A 141 10.98 6.02 3.15
N ALA A 142 11.36 5.16 4.09
CA ALA A 142 12.35 5.49 5.12
C ALA A 142 13.69 5.90 4.50
N VAL A 143 14.18 5.12 3.52
CA VAL A 143 15.42 5.48 2.81
C VAL A 143 15.28 6.80 2.07
N TYR A 144 14.15 7.03 1.39
CA TYR A 144 13.90 8.30 0.71
C TYR A 144 13.91 9.51 1.66
N SER A 145 13.40 9.36 2.87
CA SER A 145 13.38 10.43 3.87
C SER A 145 14.76 10.74 4.42
N GLU A 146 15.66 9.76 4.47
CA GLU A 146 17.04 9.91 4.98
C GLU A 146 18.04 10.47 3.97
N ILE A 147 17.76 10.32 2.67
CA ILE A 147 18.64 10.81 1.58
C ILE A 147 18.23 12.19 1.04
N LYS A 148 17.08 12.71 1.46
CA LYS A 148 16.63 14.07 1.13
C LYS A 148 17.33 15.08 2.03
#